data_AF-A0A4Q1B1C4-F1
#
_entry.id   AF-A0A4Q1B1C4-F1
#
_cell.length_a   1.000
_cell.length_b   1.000
_cell.length_c   1.000
_cell.angle_alpha   90.00
_cell.angle_beta   90.00
_cell.angle_gamma   90.00
#
_symmetry.space_group_name_H-M   'P 1'
#
loop_
_entity.id
_entity.type
_entity.pdbx_description
1 polymer ?
#
loop_
_entity_poly.entity_id
_entity_poly.type
_entity_poly.pdbx_seq_one_letter_code
_entity_poly.pdbx_strand_id
1 'polypeptide(L)'
;MLLKISKKSDIKTLLTNARLFLLDNNISNKSQLLEIKIIISELIYNIQKHTPKGYVKLEFTSNNILSIEATDQGEGIDDINLALQDGYSTKGTLGLGFASIFRLSDEVEVETSEKGTTIKIKKRI
;
A
#
# COMPACT_ATOMS: atom_id res chain seq x y z
N MET A 1 -2.71 12.94 -3.58
CA MET A 1 -1.34 13.12 -3.04
C MET A 1 -0.41 12.03 -3.57
N LEU A 2 0.85 12.34 -3.86
CA LEU A 2 1.87 11.36 -4.28
C LEU A 2 2.99 11.25 -3.22
N LEU A 3 3.24 10.03 -2.74
CA LEU A 3 4.30 9.68 -1.80
C LEU A 3 5.42 8.97 -2.56
N LYS A 4 6.54 9.66 -2.76
CA LYS A 4 7.72 9.07 -3.41
C LYS A 4 8.53 8.26 -2.40
N ILE A 5 8.89 7.03 -2.77
CA ILE A 5 9.51 6.06 -1.87
C ILE A 5 10.87 5.63 -2.43
N SER A 6 11.85 5.59 -1.55
CA SER A 6 13.17 5.04 -1.78
C SER A 6 13.63 4.29 -0.53
N LYS A 7 14.72 3.52 -0.63
CA LYS A 7 15.33 2.86 0.54
C LYS A 7 15.71 3.79 1.69
N LYS A 8 15.91 5.09 1.42
CA LYS A 8 16.27 6.11 2.42
C LYS A 8 15.06 6.91 2.93
N SER A 9 13.87 6.69 2.38
CA SER A 9 12.67 7.44 2.79
C SER A 9 12.30 7.13 4.24
N ASP A 10 12.05 8.16 5.03
CA ASP A 10 11.50 8.01 6.39
C ASP A 10 10.01 7.66 6.31
N ILE A 11 9.68 6.42 6.68
CA ILE A 11 8.31 5.91 6.70
C ILE A 11 7.41 6.78 7.60
N LYS A 12 7.93 7.28 8.73
CA LYS A 12 7.14 8.09 9.66
C LYS A 12 6.70 9.39 9.01
N THR A 13 7.57 10.04 8.25
CA THR A 13 7.22 11.26 7.48
C THR A 13 6.18 10.96 6.41
N LEU A 14 6.34 9.87 5.66
CA LEU A 14 5.37 9.47 4.63
C LEU A 14 3.97 9.20 5.22
N LEU A 15 3.92 8.45 6.34
CA LEU A 15 2.65 8.17 7.04
C LEU A 15 2.04 9.42 7.67
N THR A 16 2.87 10.38 8.11
CA THR A 16 2.39 11.67 8.62
C THR A 16 1.74 12.49 7.51
N ASN A 17 2.38 12.56 6.34
CA ASN A 17 1.83 13.26 5.18
C ASN A 17 0.53 12.59 4.68
N ALA A 18 0.48 11.26 4.66
CA ALA A 18 -0.74 10.51 4.38
C ALA A 18 -1.86 10.86 5.36
N ARG A 19 -1.57 10.87 6.66
CA ARG A 19 -2.55 11.23 7.68
C ARG A 19 -3.07 12.65 7.50
N LEU A 20 -2.20 13.62 7.26
CA LEU A 20 -2.63 15.02 7.04
C LEU A 20 -3.54 15.12 5.82
N PHE A 21 -3.17 14.49 4.70
CA PHE A 21 -4.00 14.45 3.50
C PHE A 21 -5.39 13.83 3.76
N LEU A 22 -5.48 12.76 4.56
CA LEU A 22 -6.78 12.15 4.91
C LEU A 22 -7.63 13.11 5.76
N LEU A 23 -7.02 13.78 6.75
CA LEU A 23 -7.71 14.73 7.62
C LEU A 23 -8.21 15.96 6.83
N ASP A 24 -7.41 16.48 5.91
CA ASP A 24 -7.76 17.62 5.05
C ASP A 24 -8.94 17.30 4.11
N ASN A 25 -9.20 16.01 3.87
CA ASN A 25 -10.34 15.53 3.08
C ASN A 25 -11.47 14.99 3.96
N ASN A 26 -11.58 15.46 5.21
CA ASN A 26 -12.64 15.15 6.17
C ASN A 26 -12.69 13.70 6.70
N ILE A 27 -11.62 12.93 6.53
CA ILE A 27 -11.56 11.56 7.04
C ILE A 27 -11.06 11.58 8.48
N SER A 28 -12.01 11.58 9.42
CA SER A 28 -11.73 11.71 10.87
C SER A 28 -12.03 10.44 11.68
N ASN A 29 -12.68 9.43 11.08
CA ASN A 29 -12.95 8.16 11.74
C ASN A 29 -11.63 7.45 12.11
N LYS A 30 -11.45 7.15 13.39
CA LYS A 30 -10.21 6.55 13.91
C LYS A 30 -9.93 5.16 13.34
N SER A 31 -10.95 4.33 13.11
CA SER A 31 -10.78 3.00 12.53
C SER A 31 -10.32 3.10 11.09
N GLN A 32 -10.99 3.90 10.27
CA GLN A 32 -10.60 4.11 8.87
C GLN A 32 -9.18 4.66 8.75
N LEU A 33 -8.82 5.65 9.57
CA LEU A 33 -7.46 6.19 9.60
C LEU A 33 -6.41 5.12 9.97
N LEU A 34 -6.73 4.19 10.87
CA LEU A 34 -5.84 3.10 11.25
C LEU A 34 -5.72 2.07 10.12
N GLU A 35 -6.83 1.67 9.51
CA GLU A 35 -6.86 0.72 8.39
C GLU A 35 -6.06 1.23 7.19
N ILE A 36 -6.30 2.48 6.78
CA ILE A 36 -5.57 3.11 5.67
C ILE A 36 -4.09 3.25 6.00
N LYS A 37 -3.75 3.58 7.26
CA LYS A 37 -2.35 3.64 7.71
C LYS A 37 -1.66 2.28 7.57
N ILE A 38 -2.31 1.19 7.94
CA ILE A 38 -1.77 -0.17 7.81
C ILE A 38 -1.53 -0.50 6.34
N ILE A 39 -2.52 -0.25 5.47
CA ILE A 39 -2.39 -0.48 4.02
C ILE A 39 -1.19 0.29 3.47
N ILE A 40 -1.09 1.59 3.74
CA ILE A 40 0.00 2.43 3.23
C ILE A 40 1.35 1.98 3.79
N SER A 41 1.43 1.58 5.06
CA SER A 41 2.70 1.11 5.65
C SER A 41 3.19 -0.18 5.01
N GLU A 42 2.30 -1.12 4.72
CA GLU A 42 2.66 -2.38 4.07
C GLU A 42 3.10 -2.14 2.62
N LEU A 43 2.41 -1.26 1.89
CA LEU A 43 2.82 -0.86 0.54
C LEU A 43 4.20 -0.21 0.54
N ILE A 44 4.45 0.75 1.44
CA ILE A 44 5.77 1.40 1.57
C ILE A 44 6.85 0.37 1.89
N TYR A 45 6.57 -0.53 2.84
CA TYR A 45 7.52 -1.55 3.26
C TYR A 45 7.87 -2.51 2.10
N ASN A 46 6.86 -2.98 1.36
CA ASN A 46 7.07 -3.84 0.20
C ASN A 46 7.93 -3.15 -0.86
N ILE A 47 7.64 -1.88 -1.17
CA ILE A 47 8.46 -1.11 -2.11
C ILE A 47 9.90 -1.00 -1.59
N GLN A 48 10.12 -0.57 -0.34
CA GLN A 48 11.49 -0.42 0.20
C GLN A 48 12.28 -1.73 0.27
N LYS A 49 11.59 -2.85 0.51
CA LYS A 49 12.19 -4.17 0.62
C LYS A 49 12.59 -4.76 -0.73
N HIS A 50 11.77 -4.56 -1.76
CA HIS A 50 11.92 -5.24 -3.04
C HIS A 50 12.51 -4.37 -4.15
N THR A 51 12.44 -3.04 -4.05
CA THR A 51 12.93 -2.12 -5.10
C THR A 51 13.75 -0.95 -4.53
N PRO A 52 14.66 -0.34 -5.31
CA PRO A 52 15.28 0.91 -4.92
C PRO A 52 14.31 2.11 -4.88
N LYS A 53 13.24 2.11 -5.69
CA LYS A 53 12.34 3.26 -5.85
C LYS A 53 10.92 2.85 -6.27
N GLY A 54 9.94 3.61 -5.79
CA GLY A 54 8.55 3.48 -6.18
C GLY A 54 7.72 4.65 -5.65
N TYR A 55 6.40 4.53 -5.69
CA TYR A 55 5.51 5.52 -5.12
C TYR A 55 4.21 4.91 -4.63
N VAL A 56 3.53 5.65 -3.74
CA VAL A 56 2.13 5.44 -3.38
C VAL A 56 1.35 6.70 -3.72
N LYS A 57 0.31 6.60 -4.54
CA LYS A 57 -0.60 7.68 -4.91
C LYS A 57 -1.93 7.48 -4.17
N LEU A 58 -2.41 8.54 -3.52
CA LEU A 58 -3.71 8.61 -2.85
C LEU A 58 -4.61 9.59 -3.60
N GLU A 59 -5.83 9.19 -3.90
CA GLU A 59 -6.79 10.02 -4.63
C GLU A 59 -8.22 9.75 -4.16
N PHE A 60 -8.96 10.82 -3.82
CA PHE A 60 -10.38 10.71 -3.54
C PHE A 60 -11.15 10.78 -4.86
N THR A 61 -12.01 9.79 -5.08
CA THR A 61 -12.91 9.75 -6.22
C THR A 61 -14.29 10.30 -5.83
N SER A 62 -15.16 10.57 -6.80
CA SER A 62 -16.46 11.23 -6.59
C SER A 62 -17.45 10.50 -5.67
N ASN A 63 -17.18 9.25 -5.29
CA ASN A 63 -18.14 8.36 -4.62
C ASN A 63 -17.72 7.98 -3.19
N ASN A 64 -17.04 8.86 -2.45
CA ASN A 64 -16.46 8.55 -1.12
C ASN A 64 -15.53 7.33 -1.14
N ILE A 65 -14.80 7.13 -2.23
CA ILE A 65 -13.83 6.05 -2.35
C ILE A 65 -12.44 6.69 -2.41
N LEU A 66 -11.58 6.26 -1.50
CA LEU A 66 -10.15 6.48 -1.56
C LEU A 66 -9.51 5.43 -2.47
N SER A 67 -8.96 5.90 -3.58
CA SER A 67 -8.08 5.12 -4.44
C SER A 67 -6.65 5.20 -3.90
N ILE A 68 -6.02 4.06 -3.71
CA ILE A 68 -4.61 3.92 -3.31
C ILE A 68 -3.91 3.11 -4.40
N GLU A 69 -2.91 3.70 -5.05
CA GLU A 69 -2.10 3.02 -6.07
C GLU A 69 -0.64 2.98 -5.63
N ALA A 70 -0.08 1.79 -5.51
CA ALA A 70 1.35 1.59 -5.27
C ALA A 70 2.00 1.06 -6.54
N THR A 71 3.13 1.65 -6.95
CA THR A 71 3.91 1.16 -8.08
C THR A 71 5.39 1.13 -7.75
N ASP A 72 6.05 0.02 -8.10
CA ASP A 72 7.50 -0.17 -8.02
C ASP A 72 8.11 -0.61 -9.36
N GLN A 73 9.45 -0.64 -9.38
CA GLN A 73 10.26 -1.20 -10.47
C GLN A 73 11.10 -2.38 -9.95
N GLY A 74 10.49 -3.26 -9.16
CA GLY A 74 11.11 -4.49 -8.66
C GLY A 74 11.05 -5.65 -9.67
N GLU A 75 11.42 -6.85 -9.22
CA GLU A 75 11.40 -8.09 -10.03
C GLU A 75 9.99 -8.70 -10.19
N GLY A 76 8.97 -8.07 -9.60
CA GLY A 76 7.60 -8.58 -9.60
C GLY A 76 7.30 -9.53 -8.44
N ILE A 77 6.16 -10.22 -8.55
CA ILE A 77 5.68 -11.25 -7.62
C ILE A 77 5.49 -12.54 -8.41
N ASP A 78 6.30 -13.57 -8.13
CA ASP A 78 6.30 -14.84 -8.87
C ASP A 78 4.96 -15.58 -8.81
N ASP A 79 4.37 -15.67 -7.62
CA ASP A 79 3.05 -16.27 -7.41
C ASP A 79 2.23 -15.44 -6.41
N ILE A 80 1.25 -14.70 -6.95
CA ILE A 80 0.33 -13.87 -6.16
C ILE A 80 -0.50 -14.73 -5.22
N ASN A 81 -0.91 -15.94 -5.63
CA ASN A 81 -1.75 -16.80 -4.79
C ASN A 81 -0.97 -17.31 -3.58
N LEU A 82 0.32 -17.59 -3.73
CA LEU A 82 1.21 -17.89 -2.61
C LEU A 82 1.41 -16.66 -1.71
N ALA A 83 1.61 -15.47 -2.27
CA ALA A 83 1.73 -14.22 -1.51
C ALA A 83 0.47 -13.85 -0.70
N LEU A 84 -0.68 -14.41 -1.06
CA LEU A 84 -1.96 -14.25 -0.37
C LEU A 84 -2.18 -15.25 0.77
N GLN A 85 -1.39 -16.33 0.87
CA GLN A 85 -1.52 -17.30 1.96
C GLN A 85 -0.93 -16.73 3.26
N ASP A 86 -1.71 -16.80 4.34
CA ASP A 86 -1.25 -16.41 5.67
C ASP A 86 0.05 -17.15 6.03
N GLY A 87 1.05 -16.38 6.47
CA GLY A 87 2.36 -16.93 6.84
C GLY A 87 3.36 -17.10 5.69
N TYR A 88 2.96 -16.87 4.44
CA TYR A 88 3.91 -16.89 3.32
C TYR A 88 4.75 -15.59 3.29
N SER A 89 6.06 -15.74 3.44
CA SER A 89 7.01 -14.64 3.29
C SER A 89 8.23 -15.12 2.52
N THR A 90 8.51 -14.47 1.40
CA THR A 90 9.72 -14.74 0.60
C THR A 90 11.01 -14.34 1.33
N LYS A 91 10.93 -13.57 2.42
CA LYS A 91 12.10 -13.03 3.15
C LYS A 91 11.81 -12.78 4.65
N GLY A 92 11.26 -13.76 5.37
CA GLY A 92 11.31 -13.82 6.85
C GLY A 92 10.46 -12.81 7.64
N THR A 93 9.40 -12.25 7.07
CA THR A 93 8.35 -11.54 7.84
C THR A 93 7.23 -12.50 8.24
N LEU A 94 6.38 -12.15 9.21
CA LEU A 94 5.27 -12.99 9.71
C LEU A 94 4.22 -13.40 8.63
N GLY A 95 4.39 -13.04 7.36
CA GLY A 95 3.43 -13.30 6.29
C GLY A 95 2.10 -12.56 6.44
N LEU A 96 2.03 -11.57 7.34
CA LEU A 96 0.81 -10.81 7.65
C LEU A 96 0.60 -9.58 6.78
N GLY A 97 1.66 -9.09 6.11
CA GLY A 97 1.68 -7.78 5.47
C GLY A 97 0.80 -7.68 4.22
N PHE A 98 1.01 -8.58 3.26
CA PHE A 98 0.24 -8.61 2.02
C PHE A 98 -1.23 -8.98 2.29
N ALA A 99 -1.48 -10.00 3.11
CA ALA A 99 -2.83 -10.39 3.51
C ALA A 99 -3.61 -9.25 4.22
N SER A 100 -2.92 -8.38 4.96
CA SER A 100 -3.56 -7.20 5.59
C SER A 100 -4.08 -6.21 4.56
N ILE A 101 -3.39 -6.04 3.43
CA ILE A 101 -3.87 -5.17 2.34
C ILE A 101 -5.21 -5.70 1.82
N PHE A 102 -5.32 -7.01 1.55
CA PHE A 102 -6.56 -7.60 1.04
C PHE A 102 -7.69 -7.58 2.07
N ARG A 103 -7.40 -7.89 3.33
CA ARG A 103 -8.41 -7.93 4.40
C ARG A 103 -9.00 -6.55 4.73
N LEU A 104 -8.20 -5.49 4.59
CA LEU A 104 -8.61 -4.13 4.97
C LEU A 104 -9.19 -3.34 3.79
N SER A 105 -9.09 -3.84 2.57
CA SER A 105 -9.54 -3.18 1.34
C SER A 105 -10.92 -3.67 0.89
N ASP A 106 -11.67 -2.84 0.17
CA ASP A 106 -12.92 -3.26 -0.48
C ASP A 106 -12.64 -3.95 -1.82
N GLU A 107 -11.72 -3.41 -2.61
CA GLU A 107 -11.27 -3.98 -3.89
C GLU A 107 -9.75 -3.86 -4.00
N VAL A 108 -9.11 -4.90 -4.55
CA VAL A 108 -7.67 -4.93 -4.82
C VAL A 108 -7.43 -5.51 -6.21
N GLU A 109 -6.65 -4.81 -7.02
CA GLU A 109 -6.12 -5.26 -8.30
C GLU A 109 -4.60 -5.28 -8.23
N VAL A 110 -3.98 -6.35 -8.72
CA VAL A 110 -2.52 -6.51 -8.75
C VAL A 110 -2.09 -6.78 -10.18
N GLU A 111 -1.20 -5.94 -10.69
CA GLU A 111 -0.51 -6.11 -11.97
C GLU A 111 0.98 -6.27 -11.65
N THR A 112 1.59 -7.39 -12.05
CA THR A 112 3.00 -7.65 -11.74
C THR A 112 3.72 -8.29 -12.92
N SER A 113 4.99 -7.96 -13.09
CA SER A 113 5.88 -8.52 -14.10
C SER A 113 7.34 -8.37 -13.65
N GLU A 114 8.27 -8.92 -14.41
CA GLU A 114 9.72 -8.71 -14.21
C GLU A 114 10.16 -7.23 -14.25
N LYS A 115 9.26 -6.31 -14.64
CA LYS A 115 9.51 -4.87 -14.70
C LYS A 115 8.99 -4.09 -13.49
N GLY A 116 8.29 -4.77 -12.57
CA GLY A 116 7.73 -4.17 -11.37
C GLY A 116 6.30 -4.61 -11.08
N THR A 117 5.79 -4.10 -9.96
CA THR A 117 4.43 -4.35 -9.50
C THR A 117 3.65 -3.06 -9.34
N THR A 118 2.37 -3.09 -9.76
CA THR A 118 1.36 -2.08 -9.47
C THR A 118 0.21 -2.73 -8.70
N ILE A 119 -0.14 -2.14 -7.56
CA ILE A 119 -1.27 -2.55 -6.72
C ILE A 119 -2.25 -1.38 -6.65
N LYS A 120 -3.49 -1.60 -7.08
CA LYS A 120 -4.58 -0.62 -7.00
C LYS A 120 -5.59 -1.09 -5.97
N ILE A 121 -5.97 -0.21 -5.06
CA ILE A 121 -6.87 -0.48 -3.96
C ILE A 121 -7.98 0.55 -3.98
N LYS A 122 -9.22 0.10 -3.79
CA LYS A 122 -10.34 0.97 -3.45
C LYS A 122 -10.77 0.72 -2.02
N LYS A 123 -10.92 1.81 -1.27
CA LYS A 123 -11.40 1.80 0.11
C LYS A 123 -12.56 2.78 0.24
N ARG A 124 -13.73 2.32 0.67
CA ARG A 124 -14.88 3.15 0.99
C ARG A 124 -14.64 3.91 2.29
N ILE A 125 -15.02 5.18 2.29
CA ILE A 125 -14.84 6.11 3.41
C ILE A 125 -16.18 6.63 3.90
#